data_AF-A0A838Q9N3-F1
#
_entry.id   AF-A0A838Q9N3-F1
#
_cell.length_a   1.000
_cell.length_b   1.000
_cell.length_c   1.000
_cell.angle_alpha   90.00
_cell.angle_beta   90.00
_cell.angle_gamma   90.00
#
_symmetry.space_group_name_H-M   'P 1'
#
loop_
_entity.id
_entity.type
_entity.pdbx_description
1 polymer ?
#
loop_
_entity_poly.entity_id
_entity_poly.type
_entity_poly.pdbx_seq_one_letter_code
_entity_poly.pdbx_strand_id
1 'polypeptide(L)' 'AVKRFSSLITLEELRNVEGLERMVLLQRGSRLSVQPVTENEWSVITRTFRSRLA' A
#
# COMPACT_ATOMS: atom_id res chain seq x y z
N ALA A 1 -15.93 8.69 2.24
CA ALA A 1 -16.53 7.41 1.82
C ALA A 1 -15.44 6.48 1.29
N VAL A 2 -15.54 5.18 1.54
CA VAL A 2 -14.60 4.16 1.04
C VAL A 2 -14.86 3.88 -0.44
N LYS A 3 -13.79 3.68 -1.22
CA LYS A 3 -13.85 3.38 -2.66
C LYS A 3 -12.89 2.26 -3.01
N ARG A 4 -13.16 1.56 -4.11
CA ARG A 4 -12.26 0.55 -4.68
C ARG A 4 -11.25 1.21 -5.62
N PHE A 5 -10.04 0.67 -5.68
CA PHE A 5 -9.09 0.97 -6.75
C PHE A 5 -9.55 0.33 -8.07
N SER A 6 -9.06 0.84 -9.21
CA SER A 6 -9.44 0.33 -10.54
C SER A 6 -8.84 -1.04 -10.86
N SER A 7 -7.75 -1.42 -10.18
CA SER A 7 -7.07 -2.71 -10.30
C SER A 7 -6.58 -3.17 -8.92
N LEU A 8 -6.26 -4.47 -8.81
CA LEU A 8 -5.65 -5.03 -7.62
C LEU A 8 -4.22 -4.49 -7.47
N ILE A 9 -3.85 -4.11 -6.25
CA ILE A 9 -2.49 -3.70 -5.91
C ILE A 9 -1.76 -4.93 -5.37
N THR A 10 -0.74 -5.39 -6.09
CA THR A 10 0.08 -6.54 -5.71
C THR A 10 1.13 -6.16 -4.66
N LEU A 11 1.64 -7.15 -3.93
CA LEU A 11 2.75 -6.94 -3.00
C LEU A 11 4.03 -6.47 -3.71
N GLU A 12 4.27 -6.93 -4.94
CA GLU A 12 5.43 -6.52 -5.74
C GLU A 12 5.36 -5.03 -6.08
N GLU A 13 4.19 -4.54 -6.49
CA GLU A 13 4.00 -3.12 -6.76
C GLU A 13 4.26 -2.28 -5.51
N LEU A 14 3.72 -2.68 -4.35
CA LEU A 14 3.96 -1.95 -3.08
C LEU A 14 5.43 -1.89 -2.69
N ARG A 15 6.21 -2.95 -2.95
CA ARG A 15 7.66 -2.99 -2.67
C ARG A 15 8.46 -1.97 -3.50
N ASN A 16 7.93 -1.56 -4.64
CA ASN A 16 8.58 -0.61 -5.54
C ASN A 16 8.10 0.85 -5.33
N VAL A 17 7.27 1.11 -4.31
CA VAL A 17 6.80 2.48 -4.01
C VAL A 17 7.69 3.13 -2.96
N GLU A 18 8.32 4.25 -3.33
CA GLU A 18 9.08 5.10 -2.42
C GLU A 18 8.20 5.59 -1.25
N GLY A 19 8.76 5.52 -0.04
CA GLY A 19 8.08 5.92 1.20
C GLY A 19 7.29 4.79 1.88
N LEU A 20 7.28 3.57 1.32
CA LEU A 20 6.69 2.38 1.93
C LEU A 20 7.72 1.38 2.47
N GLU A 21 9.01 1.72 2.48
CA GLU A 21 10.11 0.80 2.82
C GLU A 21 9.99 0.21 4.22
N ARG A 22 9.34 0.95 5.14
CA ARG A 22 9.14 0.55 6.54
C ARG A 22 7.78 -0.07 6.83
N MET A 23 6.89 -0.16 5.84
CA MET A 23 5.53 -0.66 6.03
C MET A 23 5.55 -2.10 6.55
N VAL A 24 4.84 -2.35 7.65
CA VAL A 24 4.82 -3.64 8.35
C VAL A 24 4.46 -4.79 7.40
N LEU A 25 3.57 -4.52 6.43
CA LEU A 25 3.11 -5.50 5.45
C LEU A 25 4.25 -6.02 4.56
N LEU A 26 5.27 -5.19 4.31
CA LEU A 26 6.37 -5.49 3.41
C LEU A 26 7.58 -6.09 4.14
N GLN A 27 7.59 -6.04 5.47
CA GLN A 27 8.68 -6.58 6.29
C GLN A 27 8.74 -8.11 6.17
N ARG A 28 9.94 -8.64 5.94
CA ARG A 28 10.16 -10.08 5.83
C ARG A 28 9.79 -10.77 7.15
N GLY A 29 9.01 -11.84 7.05
CA GLY A 29 8.60 -12.62 8.22
C GLY A 29 7.45 -12.02 9.04
N SER A 30 6.88 -10.88 8.63
CA SER A 30 5.63 -10.39 9.22
C SER A 30 4.52 -11.43 9.06
N ARG A 31 3.89 -11.81 10.18
CA ARG A 31 2.74 -12.73 10.23
C ARG A 31 1.48 -12.07 10.77
N LEU A 32 1.49 -10.74 10.87
CA LEU A 32 0.36 -9.97 11.36
C LEU A 32 -0.72 -9.88 10.27
N SER A 33 -1.90 -10.42 10.55
CA SER A 33 -3.06 -10.31 9.64
C SER A 33 -3.77 -8.95 9.75
N VAL A 34 -3.58 -8.25 10.87
CA VAL A 34 -4.01 -6.87 11.10
C VAL A 34 -2.79 -6.08 11.52
N GLN A 35 -2.56 -4.94 10.85
CA GLN A 35 -1.32 -4.19 10.96
C GLN A 35 -1.62 -2.70 11.05
N PRO A 36 -0.82 -1.93 11.81
CA PRO A 36 -0.92 -0.48 11.80
C PRO A 36 -0.48 0.06 10.43
N VAL A 37 -1.08 1.18 10.04
CA VAL A 37 -0.68 1.97 8.86
C VAL A 37 -0.52 3.41 9.33
N THR A 38 0.62 4.00 9.01
CA THR A 38 0.87 5.42 9.31
C THR A 38 0.13 6.32 8.32
N GLU A 39 -0.11 7.57 8.71
CA GLU A 39 -0.75 8.55 7.82
C GLU A 39 0.04 8.77 6.52
N ASN A 40 1.37 8.77 6.60
CA ASN A 40 2.24 8.90 5.42
C ASN A 40 2.08 7.71 4.47
N GLU A 41 2.15 6.48 4.98
CA GLU A 41 1.96 5.26 4.16
C GLU A 41 0.58 5.25 3.49
N TRP A 42 -0.47 5.62 4.23
CA TRP A 42 -1.82 5.73 3.69
C TRP A 42 -1.91 6.77 2.56
N SER A 43 -1.31 7.95 2.77
CA SER A 43 -1.28 9.03 1.78
C SER A 43 -0.54 8.60 0.51
N VAL A 44 0.62 7.94 0.67
CA VAL A 44 1.40 7.38 -0.45
C VAL A 44 0.58 6.36 -1.23
N ILE A 45 0.00 5.35 -0.57
CA ILE A 45 -0.80 4.30 -1.24
C ILE A 45 -1.99 4.92 -1.98
N THR A 46 -2.77 5.77 -1.31
CA THR A 46 -3.98 6.35 -1.90
C THR A 46 -3.69 7.31 -3.05
N ARG A 47 -2.55 8.03 -3.04
CA ARG A 47 -2.12 8.90 -4.14
C ARG A 47 -1.59 8.10 -5.32
N THR A 48 -0.71 7.12 -5.07
CA THR A 48 -0.05 6.34 -6.11
C THR A 48 -1.04 5.50 -6.92
N PHE A 49 -2.05 4.91 -6.29
CA PHE A 49 -2.97 3.98 -6.95
C PHE A 49 -4.34 4.57 -7.30
N ARG A 50 -4.56 5.87 -7.07
CA ARG A 50 -5.87 6.51 -7.24
C ARG A 50 -6.42 6.49 -8.67
N SER A 51 -5.55 6.46 -9.68
CA SER A 51 -5.93 6.66 -11.07
C SER A 51 -4.97 5.95 -12.02
N ARG A 52 -5.05 4.62 -12.07
CA ARG A 52 -4.71 3.93 -13.31
C ARG A 52 -5.92 4.08 -14.23
N LEU A 53 -5.82 5.00 -15.19
CA LEU A 53 -6.61 4.89 -16.40
C LEU A 53 -6.19 3.57 -17.05
N ALA A 54 -7.17 2.70 -17.25
CA ALA A 54 -6.99 1.51 -18.07
C ALA A 54 -6.67 1.93 -19.51
#